data_AF-A0A7S3IP34-F1
#
_entry.id   AF-A0A7S3IP34-F1
#
_cell.length_a   1.000
_cell.length_b   1.000
_cell.length_c   1.000
_cell.angle_alpha   90.00
_cell.angle_beta   90.00
_cell.angle_gamma   90.00
#
_symmetry.space_group_name_H-M   'P 1'
#
loop_
_entity.id
_entity.type
_entity.pdbx_description
1 polymer ?
#
loop_
_entity_poly.entity_id
_entity_poly.type
_entity_poly.pdbx_seq_one_letter_code
_entity_poly.pdbx_strand_id
1 'polypeptide(L)'
;NYLMTDEQVAIILDAVKSQDFLKTITLKGCEVQMESIRILNEILEKQYPNNIDDLRIINTKNIDRYIDNLRELTSQIRNQNQIKVLQLSELNLNDYYVMDDLYELIASDT
;
A
#
# COMPACT_ATOMS: atom_id res chain seq x y z
N ASN A 1 -11.24 17.19 11.58
CA ASN A 1 -10.88 15.93 10.91
C ASN A 1 -10.57 16.22 9.45
N TYR A 2 -9.33 16.59 9.16
CA TYR A 2 -8.85 16.69 7.78
C TYR A 2 -8.21 15.35 7.44
N LEU A 3 -8.84 14.63 6.50
CA LEU A 3 -8.29 13.42 5.89
C LEU A 3 -7.42 13.88 4.72
N MET A 4 -6.19 13.37 4.60
CA MET A 4 -5.41 13.60 3.38
C MET A 4 -6.08 12.90 2.21
N THR A 5 -6.30 13.63 1.11
CA THR A 5 -6.88 13.06 -0.11
C THR A 5 -5.86 12.18 -0.85
N ASP A 6 -6.35 11.32 -1.76
CA ASP A 6 -5.49 10.44 -2.56
C ASP A 6 -4.43 11.23 -3.34
N GLU A 7 -4.80 12.39 -3.90
CA GLU A 7 -3.89 13.29 -4.61
C GLU A 7 -2.78 13.83 -3.69
N GLN A 8 -3.11 14.21 -2.45
CA GLN A 8 -2.12 14.69 -1.49
C GLN A 8 -1.15 13.57 -1.09
N VAL A 9 -1.66 12.36 -0.90
CA VAL A 9 -0.81 11.18 -0.63
C VAL A 9 0.09 10.89 -1.82
N ALA A 10 -0.47 10.89 -3.04
CA ALA A 10 0.26 10.67 -4.28
C ALA A 10 1.41 11.68 -4.46
N ILE A 11 1.17 12.96 -4.20
CA ILE A 11 2.24 13.99 -4.27
C ILE A 11 3.38 13.68 -3.30
N ILE A 12 3.07 13.27 -2.06
CA ILE A 12 4.10 12.92 -1.08
C ILE A 12 4.87 11.67 -1.52
N LEU A 13 4.17 10.63 -1.95
CA LEU A 13 4.77 9.39 -2.45
C LEU A 13 5.68 9.68 -3.65
N ASP A 14 5.23 10.51 -4.60
CA ASP A 14 5.99 10.89 -5.78
C ASP A 14 7.28 11.64 -5.40
N ALA A 15 7.21 12.52 -4.41
CA ALA A 15 8.39 13.25 -3.93
C ALA A 15 9.44 12.32 -3.29
N VAL A 16 9.01 11.19 -2.69
CA VAL A 16 9.91 10.24 -2.02
C VAL A 16 10.24 9.01 -2.87
N LYS A 17 9.60 8.80 -4.02
CA LYS A 17 9.73 7.56 -4.79
C LYS A 17 11.14 7.30 -5.33
N SER A 18 11.94 8.34 -5.51
CA SER A 18 13.33 8.27 -6.00
C SER A 18 14.38 8.18 -4.89
N GLN A 19 13.95 8.08 -3.63
CA GLN A 19 14.86 8.09 -2.49
C GLN A 19 15.30 6.68 -2.12
N ASP A 20 16.56 6.35 -2.40
CA ASP A 20 17.13 5.03 -2.14
C ASP A 20 17.34 4.74 -0.64
N PHE A 21 17.08 5.71 0.25
CA PHE A 21 17.18 5.53 1.71
C PHE A 21 15.85 5.20 2.38
N LEU A 22 14.73 5.23 1.64
CA LEU A 22 13.42 5.03 2.22
C LEU A 22 13.25 3.56 2.67
N LYS A 23 13.02 3.36 3.97
CA LYS A 23 12.84 2.03 4.57
C LYS A 23 11.40 1.74 5.01
N THR A 24 10.67 2.79 5.36
CA THR A 24 9.37 2.66 5.99
C THR A 24 8.38 3.61 5.32
N ILE A 25 7.23 3.08 4.93
CA ILE A 25 6.08 3.87 4.52
C ILE A 25 4.90 3.51 5.42
N THR A 26 4.30 4.52 6.06
CA THR A 26 3.06 4.35 6.83
C THR A 26 2.03 5.36 6.35
N LEU A 27 0.94 4.84 5.78
CA LEU A 27 -0.22 5.60 5.37
C LEU A 27 -1.35 5.29 6.35
N LYS A 28 -1.62 6.22 7.28
CA LYS A 28 -2.62 6.04 8.33
C LYS A 28 -3.67 7.14 8.28
N GLY A 29 -4.94 6.77 8.16
CA GLY A 29 -6.03 7.74 8.16
C GLY A 29 -5.93 8.70 6.97
N CYS A 30 -5.66 8.15 5.78
CA CYS A 30 -5.66 8.88 4.52
C CYS A 30 -6.58 8.19 3.51
N GLU A 31 -6.94 8.89 2.45
CA GLU A 31 -7.51 8.25 1.27
C GLU A 31 -6.36 7.61 0.48
N VAL A 32 -6.40 6.29 0.34
CA VAL A 32 -5.45 5.52 -0.47
C VAL A 32 -6.27 4.84 -1.55
N GLN A 33 -6.21 5.41 -2.75
CA GLN A 33 -6.99 5.04 -3.92
C GLN A 33 -6.05 4.85 -5.12
N MET A 34 -6.53 5.13 -6.33
CA MET A 34 -5.86 4.78 -7.57
C MET A 34 -4.45 5.38 -7.70
N GLU A 35 -4.26 6.68 -7.44
CA GLU A 35 -2.97 7.33 -7.71
C GLU A 35 -1.92 6.95 -6.68
N SER A 36 -2.27 6.95 -5.39
CA SER A 36 -1.32 6.54 -4.35
C SER A 36 -0.94 5.06 -4.47
N ILE A 37 -1.87 4.16 -4.81
CA ILE A 37 -1.54 2.75 -5.05
C ILE A 37 -0.65 2.60 -6.28
N ARG A 38 -0.93 3.31 -7.38
CA ARG A 38 -0.10 3.28 -8.60
C ARG A 38 1.34 3.68 -8.29
N ILE A 39 1.54 4.76 -7.52
CA ILE A 39 2.88 5.21 -7.13
C ILE A 39 3.52 4.24 -6.13
N LEU A 40 2.76 3.65 -5.21
CA LEU A 40 3.29 2.58 -4.36
C LEU A 40 3.79 1.40 -5.18
N ASN A 41 3.07 1.00 -6.24
CA ASN A 41 3.55 -0.04 -7.16
C ASN A 41 4.85 0.38 -7.85
N GLU A 42 4.96 1.61 -8.37
CA GLU A 42 6.23 2.12 -8.92
C GLU A 42 7.36 2.11 -7.88
N ILE A 43 7.04 2.52 -6.65
CA ILE A 43 7.96 2.54 -5.52
C ILE A 43 8.42 1.15 -5.17
N LEU A 44 7.61 0.11 -5.33
CA LEU A 44 7.99 -1.26 -5.04
C LEU A 44 8.67 -1.91 -6.24
N GLU A 45 8.23 -1.66 -7.47
CA GLU A 45 8.75 -2.29 -8.69
C GLU A 45 10.23 -2.05 -8.97
N LYS A 46 10.85 -0.99 -8.42
CA LYS A 46 12.28 -0.76 -8.67
C LYS A 46 13.09 -1.96 -8.16
N GLN A 47 13.56 -2.74 -9.11
CA GLN A 47 14.48 -3.85 -8.91
C GLN A 47 15.82 -3.30 -8.43
N TYR A 48 15.93 -3.19 -7.11
CA TYR A 48 17.13 -2.92 -6.36
C TYR A 48 17.78 -1.52 -6.43
N PRO A 49 18.18 -0.95 -5.26
CA PRO A 49 17.74 -1.32 -3.91
C PRO A 49 16.53 -0.46 -3.53
N ASN A 50 15.32 -0.97 -3.74
CA ASN A 50 14.18 -0.47 -2.98
C ASN A 50 14.36 -0.93 -1.54
N ASN A 51 14.80 -0.03 -0.66
CA ASN A 51 15.15 -0.39 0.72
C ASN A 51 13.94 -0.48 1.66
N ILE A 52 12.72 -0.45 1.12
CA ILE A 52 11.51 -0.53 1.92
C ILE A 52 11.35 -1.93 2.47
N ASP A 53 11.48 -2.07 3.78
CA ASP A 53 11.24 -3.32 4.49
C ASP A 53 10.02 -3.26 5.43
N ASP A 54 9.41 -2.09 5.62
CA ASP A 54 8.18 -1.87 6.41
C ASP A 54 7.16 -1.02 5.63
N LEU A 55 6.04 -1.63 5.22
CA LEU A 55 4.93 -0.96 4.55
C LEU A 55 3.63 -1.15 5.35
N ARG A 56 2.99 -0.03 5.71
CA ARG A 56 1.73 -0.04 6.48
C ARG A 56 0.68 0.82 5.82
N ILE A 57 -0.50 0.26 5.60
CA ILE A 57 -1.70 0.93 5.11
C ILE A 57 -2.80 0.66 6.13
N ILE A 58 -3.16 1.69 6.89
CA ILE A 58 -4.00 1.57 8.09
C ILE A 58 -5.17 2.55 8.01
N ASN A 59 -6.39 2.05 8.20
CA ASN A 59 -7.60 2.87 8.30
C ASN A 59 -7.73 3.82 7.09
N THR A 60 -7.72 3.24 5.90
CA THR A 60 -7.87 3.97 4.65
C THR A 60 -9.27 3.76 4.09
N LYS A 61 -9.85 4.84 3.56
CA LYS A 61 -11.22 4.84 3.03
C LYS A 61 -11.23 4.57 1.53
N ASN A 62 -12.30 3.92 1.06
CA ASN A 62 -12.63 3.74 -0.36
C ASN A 62 -11.61 2.94 -1.18
N ILE A 63 -10.77 2.14 -0.54
CA ILE A 63 -9.76 1.31 -1.20
C ILE A 63 -10.41 0.13 -1.98
N ASP A 64 -11.62 -0.26 -1.59
CA ASP A 64 -12.42 -1.33 -2.17
C ASP A 64 -12.79 -1.10 -3.64
N ARG A 65 -12.97 0.16 -4.06
CA ARG A 65 -13.25 0.54 -5.45
C ARG A 65 -12.07 0.29 -6.39
N TYR A 66 -10.89 0.02 -5.83
CA TYR A 66 -9.63 -0.14 -6.55
C TYR A 66 -8.99 -1.51 -6.27
N ILE A 67 -9.84 -2.54 -6.12
CA ILE A 67 -9.45 -3.91 -5.77
C ILE A 67 -8.38 -4.48 -6.69
N ASP A 68 -8.41 -4.17 -8.00
CA ASP A 68 -7.44 -4.68 -8.95
C ASP A 68 -6.05 -4.06 -8.77
N ASN A 69 -5.99 -2.77 -8.44
CA ASN A 69 -4.73 -2.10 -8.09
C ASN A 69 -4.19 -2.59 -6.74
N LEU A 70 -5.09 -2.86 -5.78
CA LEU A 70 -4.70 -3.45 -4.50
C LEU A 70 -4.17 -4.88 -4.65
N ARG A 71 -4.70 -5.65 -5.61
CA ARG A 71 -4.19 -6.98 -6.01
C ARG A 71 -2.81 -6.88 -6.64
N GLU A 72 -2.61 -5.91 -7.52
CA GLU A 72 -1.29 -5.67 -8.10
C GLU A 72 -0.27 -5.33 -7.01
N LEU A 73 -0.63 -4.43 -6.08
CA LEU A 73 0.20 -4.08 -4.93
C LEU A 73 0.55 -5.30 -4.08
N THR A 74 -0.44 -6.11 -3.71
CA THR A 74 -0.20 -7.32 -2.90
C THR A 74 0.62 -8.37 -3.64
N SER A 75 0.43 -8.54 -4.94
CA SER A 75 1.27 -9.40 -5.79
C SER A 75 2.72 -8.91 -5.84
N GLN A 76 2.94 -7.61 -6.05
CA GLN A 76 4.26 -7.01 -6.04
C GLN A 76 4.96 -7.21 -4.68
N ILE A 77 4.25 -6.99 -3.57
CA ILE A 77 4.78 -7.23 -2.23
C ILE A 77 5.14 -8.71 -2.03
N ARG A 78 4.28 -9.65 -2.44
CA ARG A 78 4.53 -11.10 -2.33
C ARG A 78 5.74 -11.55 -3.15
N ASN A 79 5.92 -10.97 -4.33
CA ASN A 79 7.06 -11.25 -5.21
C ASN A 79 8.36 -10.62 -4.70
N GLN A 80 8.26 -9.61 -3.82
CA GLN A 80 9.41 -8.94 -3.22
C GLN A 80 9.74 -9.56 -1.87
N ASN A 81 10.75 -10.42 -1.87
CA ASN A 81 11.30 -11.07 -0.68
C ASN A 81 12.03 -10.10 0.29
N GLN A 82 11.72 -8.80 0.22
CA GLN A 82 12.40 -7.70 0.91
C GLN A 82 11.50 -7.00 1.95
N ILE A 83 10.18 -6.97 1.75
CA ILE A 83 9.26 -6.44 2.75
C ILE A 83 9.18 -7.44 3.90
N LYS A 84 9.66 -7.03 5.07
CA LYS A 84 9.64 -7.84 6.30
C LYS A 84 8.37 -7.61 7.10
N VAL A 85 7.80 -6.42 6.98
CA VAL A 85 6.59 -6.01 7.68
C VAL A 85 5.62 -5.45 6.66
N LEU A 86 4.48 -6.13 6.49
CA LEU A 86 3.37 -5.64 5.70
C LEU A 86 2.14 -5.59 6.60
N GLN A 87 1.68 -4.38 6.91
CA GLN A 87 0.45 -4.19 7.68
C GLN A 87 -0.65 -3.59 6.82
N LEU A 88 -1.71 -4.35 6.59
CA LEU A 88 -2.93 -3.91 5.93
C LEU A 88 -4.09 -4.05 6.92
N SER A 89 -4.56 -2.96 7.53
CA SER A 89 -5.56 -3.04 8.60
C SER A 89 -6.59 -1.92 8.54
N GLU A 90 -7.79 -2.20 9.04
CA GLU A 90 -8.92 -1.25 9.03
C GLU A 90 -9.20 -0.71 7.62
N LEU A 91 -8.88 -1.48 6.58
CA LEU A 91 -9.21 -1.14 5.20
C LEU A 91 -10.73 -1.22 5.06
N ASN A 92 -11.38 -0.15 4.62
CA ASN A 92 -12.82 -0.15 4.40
C ASN A 92 -13.17 -0.97 3.14
N LEU A 93 -12.97 -2.28 3.22
CA LEU A 93 -13.24 -3.25 2.17
C LEU A 93 -14.70 -3.65 2.25
N ASN A 94 -15.51 -3.32 1.23
CA ASN A 94 -16.84 -3.88 1.14
C ASN A 94 -16.75 -5.39 0.87
N ASP A 95 -17.50 -6.19 1.62
CA ASP A 95 -17.44 -7.66 1.72
C ASP A 95 -17.55 -8.44 0.38
N TYR A 96 -17.87 -7.77 -0.73
CA TYR A 96 -18.22 -8.41 -1.99
C TYR A 96 -17.02 -8.82 -2.88
N TYR A 97 -15.79 -8.36 -2.60
CA TYR A 97 -14.67 -8.52 -3.56
C TYR A 97 -13.33 -8.97 -2.97
N VAL A 98 -13.26 -9.24 -1.67
CA VAL A 98 -12.00 -9.59 -1.03
C VAL A 98 -11.69 -11.08 -1.25
N MET A 99 -10.68 -11.35 -2.08
CA MET A 99 -10.17 -12.70 -2.36
C MET A 99 -9.29 -13.21 -1.22
N ASP A 100 -9.21 -14.53 -1.08
CA ASP A 100 -8.44 -15.25 -0.05
C ASP A 100 -7.00 -14.74 0.08
N ASP A 101 -6.32 -14.40 -1.03
CA ASP A 101 -4.94 -13.88 -1.01
C ASP A 101 -4.78 -12.57 -0.22
N LEU A 102 -5.74 -11.66 -0.32
CA LEU A 102 -5.70 -10.38 0.42
C LEU A 102 -5.95 -10.63 1.91
N TYR A 103 -6.88 -11.54 2.22
CA TYR A 103 -7.14 -11.94 3.60
C TYR A 103 -5.97 -12.71 4.21
N GLU A 104 -5.27 -13.56 3.46
CA GLU A 104 -4.06 -14.24 3.92
C GLU A 104 -2.97 -13.23 4.31
N LEU A 105 -2.75 -12.20 3.48
CA LEU A 105 -1.80 -11.12 3.77
C LEU A 105 -2.21 -10.24 4.95
N ILE A 106 -3.51 -9.98 5.13
CA ILE A 106 -4.05 -9.23 6.28
C ILE A 106 -3.99 -10.08 7.56
N ALA A 107 -4.30 -11.38 7.47
CA ALA A 107 -4.39 -12.31 8.60
C ALA A 107 -3.03 -12.86 9.05
N SER A 108 -2.00 -12.81 8.22
CA SER A 108 -0.63 -13.19 8.62
C SER A 108 0.01 -12.22 9.64
N ASP A 109 -0.69 -11.12 9.96
CA ASP A 109 -0.24 -10.04 10.84
C ASP A 109 -0.90 -10.07 12.25
N THR A 110 -1.56 -11.17 12.61
CA THR A 110 -1.96 -11.52 14.01
C THR A 110 -1.11 -12.62 14.60
#